data_AF-A0A9E7FQ19-F1
#
_entry.id   AF-A0A9E7FQ19-F1
#
_cell.length_a   1.000
_cell.length_b   1.000
_cell.length_c   1.000
_cell.angle_alpha   90.00
_cell.angle_beta   90.00
_cell.angle_gamma   90.00
#
_symmetry.space_group_name_H-M   'P 1'
#
loop_
_entity.id
_entity.type
_entity.pdbx_description
1 polymer ?
#
loop_
_entity_poly.entity_id
_entity_poly.type
_entity_poly.pdbx_seq_one_letter_code
_entity_poly.pdbx_strand_id
1 'polypeptide(L)' 'MVYLSIEDNTRDLFLFINSPGGWVVSGIAIYDTMQFVPPDVHTICVGLAASMGSFILIGGEITKRLAFPHAWRQ' A
#
# COMPACT_ATOMS: atom_id res chain seq x y z
N MET A 1 4.35 -8.42 -4.26
CA MET A 1 3.30 -8.92 -3.36
C MET A 1 3.04 -10.39 -3.62
N VAL A 2 2.57 -10.78 -4.80
CA VAL A 2 2.31 -12.19 -5.15
C VAL A 2 3.51 -13.11 -4.88
N TYR A 3 4.71 -12.75 -5.34
CA TYR A 3 5.92 -13.55 -5.09
C TYR A 3 6.18 -13.77 -3.59
N LEU A 4 6.14 -12.71 -2.79
CA LEU A 4 6.36 -12.79 -1.34
C LEU A 4 5.29 -13.64 -0.65
N SER A 5 4.05 -13.55 -1.11
CA SER A 5 2.95 -14.37 -0.61
C SER A 5 3.06 -15.85 -1.01
N ILE A 6 3.77 -16.18 -2.09
CA ILE A 6 4.05 -17.57 -2.49
C ILE A 6 5.18 -18.14 -1.62
N GLU A 7 6.19 -17.34 -1.30
CA GLU A 7 7.28 -17.76 -0.40
C GLU A 7 6.78 -18.01 1.03
N ASP A 8 5.97 -17.10 1.57
CA ASP A 8 5.37 -17.23 2.89
C ASP A 8 4.02 -16.50 2.92
N ASN A 9 2.92 -17.26 3.04
CA ASN A 9 1.57 -16.71 3.03
C ASN A 9 1.06 -16.27 4.41
N THR A 10 1.89 -16.39 5.46
CA THR A 10 1.56 -15.97 6.83
C THR A 10 2.26 -14.68 7.24
N ARG A 11 3.28 -14.29 6.49
CA ARG A 11 4.09 -13.12 6.80
C ARG A 11 3.49 -11.85 6.21
N ASP A 12 3.17 -10.91 7.09
CA ASP A 12 2.72 -9.57 6.73
C ASP A 12 3.67 -8.88 5.74
N LEU A 13 3.08 -8.16 4.79
CA LEU A 13 3.78 -7.42 3.74
C LEU A 13 3.88 -5.93 4.11
N PHE A 14 5.04 -5.31 3.87
CA PHE A 14 5.26 -3.90 4.14
C PHE A 14 5.44 -3.11 2.85
N LEU A 15 4.51 -2.20 2.58
CA LEU A 15 4.51 -1.31 1.43
C LEU A 15 4.84 0.12 1.87
N PHE A 16 6.04 0.58 1.52
CA PHE A 16 6.45 1.96 1.73
C PHE A 16 6.02 2.82 0.53
N ILE A 17 5.35 3.95 0.80
CA ILE A 17 4.73 4.80 -0.22
C ILE A 17 5.34 6.20 -0.14
N ASN A 18 5.87 6.64 -1.28
CA ASN A 18 6.27 8.02 -1.53
C ASN A 18 5.96 8.34 -3.01
N SER A 19 4.73 8.74 -3.30
CA SER A 19 4.22 8.94 -4.65
C SER A 19 3.24 10.12 -4.74
N PRO A 20 3.36 10.99 -5.76
CA PRO A 20 2.37 12.02 -6.06
C PRO A 20 1.09 11.46 -6.72
N GLY A 21 1.03 10.14 -6.96
CA GLY A 21 -0.05 9.49 -7.69
C GLY A 21 0.36 9.11 -9.11
N GLY A 22 -0.63 8.87 -9.98
CA GLY A 22 -0.39 8.44 -11.34
C GLY A 22 -1.63 7.86 -12.00
N TRP A 23 -1.42 6.90 -12.91
CA TRP A 23 -2.49 6.26 -13.68
C TRP A 23 -3.45 5.45 -12.80
N VAL A 24 -4.75 5.70 -12.98
CA VAL A 24 -5.81 5.06 -12.21
C VAL A 24 -5.81 3.54 -12.41
N VAL A 25 -5.70 3.06 -13.64
CA VAL A 25 -5.73 1.61 -13.95
C VAL A 25 -4.59 0.88 -13.26
N SER A 26 -3.37 1.43 -13.30
CA SER A 26 -2.22 0.85 -12.61
C SER A 26 -2.41 0.86 -11.09
N GLY A 27 -2.98 1.92 -10.54
CA GLY A 27 -3.23 2.00 -9.10
C GLY A 27 -4.32 1.03 -8.63
N ILE A 28 -5.39 0.83 -9.42
CA ILE A 28 -6.40 -0.20 -9.14
C ILE A 28 -5.78 -1.60 -9.22
N ALA A 29 -4.94 -1.88 -10.21
CA ALA A 29 -4.27 -3.18 -10.30
C ALA A 29 -3.39 -3.48 -9.06
N ILE A 30 -2.70 -2.47 -8.53
CA ILE A 30 -1.94 -2.61 -7.28
C ILE A 30 -2.90 -2.87 -6.11
N TYR A 31 -3.97 -2.09 -6.00
CA TYR A 31 -4.98 -2.25 -4.95
C TYR A 31 -5.62 -3.64 -4.95
N ASP A 32 -6.07 -4.11 -6.11
CA ASP A 32 -6.67 -5.44 -6.25
C ASP A 32 -5.67 -6.53 -5.89
N THR A 33 -4.39 -6.35 -6.24
CA THR A 33 -3.33 -7.27 -5.83
C THR A 33 -3.16 -7.28 -4.31
N MET A 34 -3.29 -6.14 -3.64
CA MET A 34 -3.24 -6.07 -2.16
C MET A 34 -4.41 -6.82 -1.52
N GLN A 35 -5.61 -6.76 -2.10
CA GLN A 35 -6.79 -7.47 -1.58
C GLN A 35 -6.78 -8.97 -1.92
N PHE A 36 -6.09 -9.35 -2.99
CA PHE A 36 -6.02 -10.73 -3.45
C PHE A 36 -5.05 -11.59 -2.62
N VAL A 37 -3.92 -11.02 -2.20
CA VAL A 37 -2.91 -11.80 -1.47
C VAL A 37 -3.39 -12.12 -0.04
N PRO A 38 -3.20 -13.36 0.46
CA PRO A 38 -3.60 -13.74 1.82
C PRO A 38 -2.98 -12.93 2.98
N PRO A 39 -1.69 -12.52 2.95
CA PRO A 39 -1.10 -11.80 4.07
C PRO A 39 -1.55 -10.33 4.13
N ASP A 40 -1.65 -9.80 5.35
CA ASP A 40 -2.00 -8.40 5.58
C ASP A 40 -0.94 -7.46 4.99
N VAL A 41 -1.40 -6.43 4.28
CA VAL A 41 -0.52 -5.40 3.70
C VAL A 41 -0.48 -4.18 4.61
N HIS A 42 0.65 -3.97 5.28
CA HIS A 42 0.99 -2.74 5.99
C HIS A 42 1.38 -1.67 4.99
N THR A 43 0.81 -0.48 5.13
CA THR A 43 1.14 0.64 4.25
C THR A 43 1.71 1.79 5.06
N ILE A 44 2.89 2.28 4.65
CA ILE A 44 3.64 3.28 5.41
C ILE A 44 3.97 4.45 4.47
N CYS A 45 3.40 5.62 4.74
CA CYS A 45 3.74 6.84 4.00
C CYS A 45 5.02 7.48 4.56
N VAL A 46 6.03 7.65 3.69
CA VAL A 46 7.38 8.12 4.08
C VAL A 46 7.68 9.55 3.58
N GLY A 47 6.75 10.19 2.86
CA GLY A 47 6.97 11.54 2.33
C GLY A 47 5.69 12.13 1.75
N LEU A 48 5.30 11.68 0.57
CA LEU A 48 4.08 12.11 -0.11
C LEU A 48 3.22 10.89 -0.47
N ALA A 49 1.94 10.94 -0.16
CA ALA A 49 0.95 10.05 -0.78
C ALA A 49 -0.20 10.91 -1.27
N ALA A 50 -0.25 11.16 -2.58
CA ALA A 50 -1.30 11.95 -3.21
C ALA A 50 -2.05 11.17 -4.29
N SER A 51 -3.34 11.47 -4.50
CA SER A 51 -4.16 10.84 -5.55
C SER A 51 -4.15 9.30 -5.47
N MET A 52 -3.77 8.57 -6.52
CA MET A 52 -3.67 7.11 -6.45
C MET A 52 -2.68 6.61 -5.39
N GLY A 53 -1.69 7.43 -5.00
CA GLY A 53 -0.80 7.13 -3.87
C GLY A 53 -1.54 7.15 -2.53
N SER A 54 -2.44 8.11 -2.29
CA SER A 54 -3.28 8.13 -1.08
C SER A 54 -4.34 7.02 -1.11
N PHE A 55 -4.89 6.70 -2.28
CA PHE A 55 -5.80 5.56 -2.46
C PHE A 55 -5.14 4.22 -2.07
N ILE A 56 -3.93 3.96 -2.56
CA ILE A 56 -3.17 2.74 -2.20
C ILE A 56 -2.82 2.75 -0.71
N LEU A 57 -2.44 3.90 -0.13
CA LEU A 57 -2.15 4.03 1.30
C LEU A 57 -3.36 3.67 2.18
N ILE A 58 -4.58 4.08 1.80
CA ILE A 58 -5.76 3.72 2.59
C ILE A 58 -6.20 2.28 2.37
N GLY A 59 -5.74 1.63 1.29
CA GLY A 59 -6.07 0.25 0.93
C GLY A 59 -5.30 -0.83 1.69
N GLY A 60 -4.33 -0.47 2.53
CA GLY A 60 -3.70 -1.40 3.46
C GLY A 60 -4.66 -1.88 4.56
N GLU A 61 -4.24 -2.90 5.30
CA GLU A 61 -5.06 -3.51 6.35
C GLU A 61 -5.47 -2.49 7.43
N ILE A 62 -6.72 -2.56 7.89
CA ILE A 62 -7.24 -1.64 8.90
C ILE A 62 -6.38 -1.82 10.17
N THR A 63 -6.03 -0.71 10.83
CA THR A 63 -5.06 -0.62 11.95
C THR A 63 -3.57 -0.72 11.59
N LYS A 64 -3.22 -1.17 10.37
CA LYS A 64 -1.83 -1.35 9.90
C LYS A 64 -1.39 -0.28 8.87
N ARG A 65 -2.04 0.88 8.91
CA ARG A 65 -1.77 2.02 8.02
C ARG A 65 -1.10 3.13 8.80
N LEU A 66 0.11 3.49 8.39
CA LEU A 66 0.97 4.41 9.10
C LEU A 66 1.45 5.53 8.18
N ALA A 67 1.78 6.67 8.77
CA ALA A 67 2.42 7.77 8.08
C ALA A 67 3.40 8.42 9.03
N PHE A 68 4.58 8.79 8.52
CA PHE A 68 5.53 9.56 9.30
C PHE A 68 5.00 10.97 9.62
N PRO A 69 5.46 11.60 10.72
CA PRO A 69 4.87 12.84 11.24
C PRO A 69 4.83 14.00 10.23
N HIS A 70 5.77 14.03 9.29
CA HIS A 70 5.88 15.07 8.27
C HIS A 70 5.45 14.61 6.88
N ALA A 71 4.87 13.40 6.78
CA ALA A 71 4.40 12.89 5.51
C ALA A 71 3.08 13.57 5.11
N TRP A 72 3.04 14.14 3.90
CA TRP A 72 1.86 14.79 3.36
C TRP A 72 0.95 13.76 2.70
N ARG A 73 -0.32 13.77 3.08
CA ARG A 73 -1.35 12.86 2.60
C ARG A 73 -2.54 13.68 2.11
N GLN A 74 -2.82 13.63 0.81
CA GLN A 74 -3.98 14.28 0.18
C GLN A 74 -4.72 13.34 -0.76
#